data_AF-A0A5Q4ZD87-F1
#
_entry.id   AF-A0A5Q4ZD87-F1
#
_cell.length_a   1.000
_cell.length_b   1.000
_cell.length_c   1.000
_cell.angle_alpha   90.00
_cell.angle_beta   90.00
_cell.angle_gamma   90.00
#
_symmetry.space_group_name_H-M   'P 1'
#
loop_
_entity.id
_entity.type
_entity.pdbx_description
1 polymer ?
#
loop_
_entity_poly.entity_id
_entity_poly.type
_entity_poly.pdbx_seq_one_letter_code
_entity_poly.pdbx_strand_id
1 'polypeptide(L)' 'MSHHQLEQDLAHLEHIFPQLVANSALGLGYWRQRITALETEQGSLPDGARRVTRLLSMIDQIDDAIRLP' A
#
# COMPACT_ATOMS: atom_id res chain seq x y z
N MET A 1 -1.83 13.18 13.28
CA MET A 1 -2.14 11.82 13.79
C MET A 1 -1.02 11.39 14.71
N SER A 2 -1.27 10.53 15.70
CA SER A 2 -0.21 10.01 16.57
C SER A 2 0.57 8.91 15.83
N HIS A 3 1.85 8.75 16.19
CA HIS A 3 2.73 7.70 15.66
C HIS A 3 2.11 6.30 15.79
N HIS A 4 1.41 6.06 16.91
CA HIS A 4 0.73 4.79 17.18
C HIS A 4 -0.44 4.51 16.22
N GLN A 5 -1.22 5.54 15.88
CA GLN A 5 -2.33 5.40 14.93
C GLN A 5 -1.80 5.03 13.54
N LEU A 6 -0.65 5.59 13.17
CA LEU A 6 -0.04 5.37 11.88
C LEU A 6 0.58 3.97 11.75
N GLU A 7 1.18 3.44 12.81
CA GLU A 7 1.66 2.05 12.84
C GLU A 7 0.52 1.04 12.72
N GLN A 8 -0.60 1.31 13.41
CA GLN A 8 -1.81 0.50 13.31
C GLN A 8 -2.37 0.52 11.88
N ASP A 9 -2.42 1.70 11.26
CA ASP A 9 -2.88 1.84 9.88
C ASP A 9 -1.94 1.11 8.90
N LEU A 10 -0.62 1.19 9.08
CA LEU A 10 0.36 0.48 8.24
C LEU A 10 0.23 -1.03 8.36
N ALA A 11 0.17 -1.57 9.58
CA ALA A 11 0.00 -3.00 9.81
C ALA A 11 -1.34 -3.51 9.25
N HIS A 12 -2.39 -2.70 9.37
CA HIS A 12 -3.69 -2.99 8.79
C HIS A 12 -3.59 -3.06 7.25
N LEU A 13 -2.99 -2.07 6.61
CA LEU A 13 -2.84 -2.06 5.16
C LEU A 13 -2.01 -3.25 4.66
N GLU A 14 -0.90 -3.58 5.33
CA GLU A 14 -0.07 -4.75 5.00
C GLU A 14 -0.86 -6.08 5.06
N HIS A 15 -1.85 -6.19 5.96
CA HIS A 15 -2.70 -7.37 6.11
C HIS A 15 -3.87 -7.42 5.11
N ILE A 16 -4.46 -6.26 4.80
CA ILE A 16 -5.72 -6.19 4.03
C ILE A 16 -5.44 -6.14 2.52
N PHE A 17 -4.31 -5.59 2.09
CA PHE A 17 -3.94 -5.48 0.67
C PHE A 17 -4.03 -6.80 -0.10
N PRO A 18 -3.45 -7.92 0.38
CA PRO A 18 -3.57 -9.20 -0.30
C PRO A 18 -5.03 -9.69 -0.43
N GLN A 19 -5.90 -9.30 0.50
CA GLN A 19 -7.31 -9.70 0.54
C GLN A 19 -8.19 -8.83 -0.37
N LEU A 20 -7.84 -7.55 -0.52
CA LEU A 20 -8.55 -6.61 -1.41
C LEU A 20 -8.41 -7.01 -2.89
N VAL A 21 -7.26 -7.57 -3.26
CA VAL A 21 -7.03 -8.07 -4.62
C VAL A 21 -7.99 -9.20 -4.98
N ALA A 22 -8.34 -10.04 -4.00
CA ALA A 22 -9.23 -11.16 -4.21
C ALA A 22 -10.72 -10.77 -4.20
N ASN A 23 -11.10 -9.60 -3.65
CA ASN A 23 -12.52 -9.34 -3.34
C ASN A 23 -12.98 -7.86 -3.25
N SER A 24 -12.26 -6.86 -3.75
CA SER A 24 -12.56 -5.45 -3.41
C SER A 24 -13.40 -4.65 -4.41
N ALA A 25 -14.34 -3.87 -3.86
CA ALA A 25 -15.10 -2.81 -4.53
C ALA A 25 -14.27 -1.54 -4.83
N LEU A 26 -13.06 -1.44 -4.28
CA LEU A 26 -12.11 -0.35 -4.53
C LEU A 26 -10.87 -0.94 -5.20
N GLY A 27 -10.83 -0.87 -6.53
CA GLY A 27 -9.78 -1.48 -7.34
C GLY A 27 -8.38 -0.89 -7.11
N LEU A 28 -7.36 -1.52 -7.69
CA LEU A 28 -5.94 -1.20 -7.49
C LEU A 28 -5.57 0.28 -7.66
N GLY A 29 -6.26 1.01 -8.54
CA GLY A 29 -6.02 2.45 -8.74
C GLY A 29 -6.22 3.29 -7.49
N TYR A 30 -7.24 2.99 -6.68
CA TYR A 30 -7.49 3.68 -5.40
C TYR A 30 -6.33 3.49 -4.43
N TRP A 31 -5.84 2.25 -4.32
CA TRP A 31 -4.74 1.91 -3.42
C TRP A 31 -3.40 2.48 -3.87
N ARG A 32 -3.14 2.52 -5.18
CA ARG A 32 -1.95 3.18 -5.74
C ARG A 32 -1.93 4.65 -5.35
N GLN A 33 -3.05 5.36 -5.54
CA GLN A 33 -3.16 6.76 -5.14
C GLN A 33 -2.92 6.98 -3.64
N ARG A 34 -3.44 6.10 -2.78
CA ARG A 34 -3.24 6.17 -1.33
C ARG A 34 -1.78 5.96 -0.92
N ILE A 35 -1.07 5.02 -1.55
CA ILE A 35 0.36 4.79 -1.25
C ILE A 35 1.22 5.93 -1.79
N THR A 36 0.93 6.46 -2.98
CA THR A 36 1.62 7.65 -3.51
C THR A 36 1.48 8.86 -2.57
N ALA A 37 0.32 9.03 -1.93
CA ALA A 37 0.14 10.08 -0.93
C ALA A 37 1.01 9.91 0.34
N LEU A 38 1.57 8.72 0.59
CA LEU A 38 2.50 8.48 1.69
C LEU A 38 3.93 8.91 1.36
N GLU A 39 4.26 9.16 0.08
CA GLU A 39 5.60 9.60 -0.33
C GLU A 39 6.03 10.92 0.34
N THR A 40 5.06 11.79 0.67
CA THR A 40 5.33 13.07 1.34
C THR A 40 5.66 12.90 2.83
N GLU A 41 5.16 11.84 3.47
CA GLU A 41 5.30 11.59 4.91
C GLU A 41 6.36 10.52 5.21
N GLN A 42 6.87 9.83 4.19
CA GLN A 42 7.75 8.67 4.35
C GLN A 42 9.09 8.99 5.04
N GLY A 43 9.56 10.25 4.96
CA GLY A 43 10.80 10.70 5.62
C GLY A 43 10.71 10.72 7.14
N SER A 44 9.48 10.72 7.68
CA SER A 44 9.20 10.70 9.12
C SER A 44 9.17 9.27 9.69
N LEU A 45 9.38 8.24 8.86
CA LEU A 45 9.26 6.84 9.25
C LEU A 45 10.59 6.09 9.11
N PRO A 46 10.91 5.19 10.07
CA PRO A 46 11.99 4.23 9.89
C PRO A 46 11.79 3.45 8.59
N ASP A 47 12.80 3.49 7.72
CA ASP A 47 12.79 2.86 6.40
C ASP A 47 11.58 3.24 5.51
N GLY A 48 10.94 4.39 5.75
CA GLY A 48 9.68 4.75 5.10
C GLY A 48 9.73 4.71 3.58
N ALA A 49 10.79 5.27 2.98
CA ALA A 49 11.00 5.23 1.54
C ALA A 49 11.08 3.78 0.99
N ARG A 50 11.77 2.89 1.71
CA ARG A 50 11.88 1.47 1.33
C ARG A 50 10.54 0.76 1.43
N ARG A 51 9.75 1.07 2.47
CA ARG A 51 8.41 0.50 2.69
C ARG A 51 7.41 0.96 1.63
N VAL A 52 7.37 2.26 1.32
CA VAL A 52 6.52 2.82 0.26
C VAL A 52 6.88 2.22 -1.11
N THR A 53 8.17 2.13 -1.43
CA THR A 53 8.65 1.49 -2.66
C THR A 53 8.19 0.04 -2.78
N ARG A 54 8.29 -0.72 -1.68
CA ARG A 54 7.84 -2.12 -1.63
C ARG A 54 6.32 -2.24 -1.88
N LEU A 55 5.52 -1.35 -1.30
CA LEU A 55 4.06 -1.36 -1.47
C LEU A 55 3.65 -1.03 -2.91
N LEU A 56 4.27 -0.04 -3.54
CA LEU A 56 4.05 0.27 -4.96
C LEU A 56 4.44 -0.93 -5.85
N SER A 57 5.59 -1.54 -5.58
CA SER A 57 6.04 -2.74 -6.30
C SER A 57 5.06 -3.92 -6.15
N MET A 58 4.40 -4.06 -5.00
CA MET A 58 3.39 -5.10 -4.80
C MET A 58 2.13 -4.81 -5.62
N ILE A 59 1.67 -3.56 -5.68
CA ILE A 59 0.56 -3.17 -6.56
C ILE A 59 0.88 -3.52 -8.01
N ASP A 60 2.09 -3.19 -8.48
CA ASP A 60 2.48 -3.45 -9.86
C ASP A 60 2.48 -4.96 -10.16
N GLN A 61 3.03 -5.79 -9.27
CA GLN A 61 3.02 -7.26 -9.40
C GLN A 61 1.60 -7.82 -9.44
N ILE A 62 0.68 -7.26 -8.67
CA ILE A 62 -0.71 -7.69 -8.67
C ILE A 62 -1.41 -7.27 -9.97
N ASP A 63 -1.22 -6.04 -10.42
CA ASP A 63 -1.77 -5.52 -11.68
C ASP A 63 -1.30 -6.38 -12.87
N ASP A 64 -0.02 -6.77 -12.89
CA ASP A 64 0.54 -7.69 -13.89
C ASP A 64 -0.07 -9.09 -13.79
N ALA A 65 -0.23 -9.64 -12.58
CA ALA A 65 -0.84 -10.95 -12.38
C ALA A 65 -2.33 -11.00 -12.79
N ILE A 66 -3.06 -9.89 -12.69
CA ILE A 66 -4.45 -9.78 -13.17
C ILE A 66 -4.50 -9.63 -14.70
N ARG A 67 -3.46 -9.07 -15.33
CA ARG A 67 -3.39 -8.84 -16.79
C ARG A 67 -2.91 -10.04 -17.59
N LEU A 68 -2.24 -11.01 -16.97
CA LEU A 68 -1.89 -12.26 -17.64
C LEU A 68 -3.11 -13.22 -17.68
N PRO A 69 -3.43 -13.81 -18.85
CA PRO A 69 -4.52 -14.77 -19.01
C PRO A 69 -4.22 -16.15 -18.41
#